data_AF-A0A946Y8W5-F1
#
_entry.id   AF-A0A946Y8W5-F1
#
_cell.length_a   1.000
_cell.length_b   1.000
_cell.length_c   1.000
_cell.angle_alpha   90.00
_cell.angle_beta   90.00
_cell.angle_gamma   90.00
#
_symmetry.space_group_name_H-M   'P 1'
#
loop_
_entity.id
_entity.type
_entity.pdbx_description
1 polymer ?
#
loop_
_entity_poly.entity_id
_entity_poly.type
_entity_poly.pdbx_seq_one_letter_code
_entity_poly.pdbx_strand_id
1 'polypeptide(L)'
;DNATVLLIQMMGALYLGFAILNWAARGVIIGGIYARPLALGNFLHFAMVGVMLIKAAVVHVAVPLAISAAVFSAFAIGFGIVLFTVPRAVRSD
;
A
#
# COMPACT_ATOMS: atom_id res chain seq x y z
N ASP A 1 -14.79 -21.40 -4.91
CA ASP A 1 -13.34 -21.40 -4.58
C ASP A 1 -12.92 -20.07 -3.96
N ASN A 2 -12.80 -20.02 -2.63
CA ASN A 2 -12.53 -18.79 -1.87
C ASN A 2 -11.19 -18.12 -2.23
N ALA A 3 -10.22 -18.89 -2.71
CA ALA A 3 -8.92 -18.39 -3.14
C ALA A 3 -9.03 -17.44 -4.35
N THR A 4 -9.89 -17.75 -5.32
CA THR A 4 -10.12 -16.90 -6.51
C THR A 4 -10.73 -15.56 -6.12
N VAL A 5 -11.65 -15.57 -5.15
CA VAL A 5 -12.27 -14.34 -4.63
C VAL A 5 -11.23 -13.45 -3.94
N LEU A 6 -10.34 -14.05 -3.14
CA LEU A 6 -9.25 -13.33 -2.48
C LEU A 6 -8.29 -12.70 -3.50
N LEU A 7 -7.91 -13.45 -4.54
CA LEU A 7 -7.04 -12.96 -5.62
C LEU A 7 -7.69 -11.77 -6.35
N ILE A 8 -8.97 -11.86 -6.70
CA ILE A 8 -9.69 -10.75 -7.35
C ILE A 8 -9.72 -9.51 -6.45
N GLN A 9 -9.93 -9.67 -5.14
CA GLN A 9 -9.91 -8.54 -4.21
C GLN A 9 -8.49 -7.93 -4.09
N MET A 10 -7.43 -8.73 -4.10
CA MET A 10 -6.04 -8.23 -4.07
C MET A 10 -5.69 -7.49 -5.36
N MET A 11 -6.14 -8.00 -6.51
CA MET A 11 -6.02 -7.31 -7.81
C MET A 11 -6.81 -6.00 -7.82
N GLY A 12 -8.02 -6.00 -7.26
CA GLY A 12 -8.83 -4.78 -7.11
C GLY A 12 -8.13 -3.71 -6.27
N ALA A 13 -7.52 -4.11 -5.14
CA ALA A 13 -6.72 -3.22 -4.30
C ALA A 13 -5.48 -2.67 -5.04
N LEU A 14 -4.83 -3.49 -5.87
CA LEU A 14 -3.74 -3.07 -6.74
C LEU A 14 -4.19 -2.03 -7.76
N TYR A 15 -5.28 -2.30 -8.49
CA TYR A 15 -5.81 -1.35 -9.47
C TYR A 15 -6.30 -0.05 -8.84
N LEU A 16 -6.85 -0.11 -7.62
CA LEU A 16 -7.21 1.09 -6.86
C LEU A 16 -5.98 1.92 -6.50
N GLY A 17 -4.90 1.27 -6.03
CA GLY A 17 -3.62 1.92 -5.78
C GLY A 17 -3.05 2.59 -7.03
N PHE A 18 -3.09 1.92 -8.18
CA PHE A 18 -2.68 2.49 -9.46
C PHE A 18 -3.57 3.65 -9.92
N ALA A 19 -4.88 3.55 -9.75
CA ALA A 19 -5.80 4.62 -10.11
C ALA A 19 -5.50 5.91 -9.30
N ILE A 20 -5.27 5.76 -8.00
CA ILE A 20 -4.93 6.87 -7.11
C ILE A 20 -3.55 7.45 -7.44
N LEU A 21 -2.56 6.59 -7.72
CA LEU A 21 -1.25 7.02 -8.20
C LEU A 21 -1.37 7.85 -9.47
N ASN A 22 -2.10 7.37 -10.47
CA ASN A 22 -2.28 8.05 -11.75
C ASN A 22 -3.05 9.37 -11.57
N TRP A 23 -4.06 9.40 -10.71
CA TRP A 23 -4.83 10.61 -10.38
C TRP A 23 -3.98 11.66 -9.67
N ALA A 24 -3.16 11.24 -8.70
CA ALA A 24 -2.30 12.13 -7.91
C ALA A 24 -1.03 12.56 -8.67
N ALA A 25 -0.58 11.80 -9.67
CA ALA A 25 0.59 12.13 -10.48
C ALA A 25 0.35 13.21 -11.55
N ARG A 26 -0.91 13.59 -11.82
CA ARG A 26 -1.27 14.51 -12.94
C ARG A 26 -0.59 15.89 -12.93
N GLY A 27 -0.07 16.34 -11.79
CA GLY A 27 0.61 17.63 -11.66
C GLY A 27 2.04 17.54 -11.13
N VAL A 28 2.60 16.34 -10.98
CA VAL A 28 3.92 16.12 -10.38
C VAL A 28 4.96 15.95 -11.47
N ILE A 29 6.06 16.71 -11.37
CA ILE A 29 7.23 16.53 -12.25
C ILE A 29 7.72 15.08 -12.08
N ILE A 30 7.90 14.35 -13.18
CA ILE A 30 8.44 12.99 -13.15
C ILE A 30 9.82 13.04 -12.48
N GLY A 31 9.90 12.66 -11.22
CA GLY A 31 11.14 12.86 -10.45
C GLY A 31 10.98 12.54 -8.98
N GLY A 32 11.24 11.28 -8.62
CA GLY A 32 11.38 10.83 -7.24
C GLY A 32 10.84 9.41 -7.05
N ILE A 33 11.72 8.48 -6.67
CA ILE A 33 11.37 7.09 -6.29
C ILE A 33 10.44 7.08 -5.05
N TYR A 34 10.29 8.22 -4.37
CA TYR A 34 9.40 8.46 -3.23
C TYR A 34 8.41 9.61 -3.47
N ALA A 35 8.04 9.90 -4.73
CA ALA A 35 7.05 10.93 -5.01
C ALA A 35 5.76 10.66 -4.20
N ARG A 36 5.17 11.72 -3.62
CA ARG A 36 3.94 11.62 -2.80
C ARG A 36 2.83 10.75 -3.44
N PRO A 37 2.54 10.84 -4.75
CA PRO A 37 1.58 9.96 -5.42
C PRO A 37 1.92 8.47 -5.36
N LEU A 38 3.21 8.12 -5.47
CA LEU A 38 3.69 6.74 -5.40
C LEU A 38 3.60 6.19 -3.98
N ALA A 39 3.98 6.99 -2.98
CA ALA A 39 3.82 6.62 -1.57
C ALA A 39 2.34 6.41 -1.22
N LEU A 40 1.44 7.26 -1.74
CA LEU A 40 -0.01 7.14 -1.54
C LEU A 40 -0.58 5.87 -2.18
N GLY A 41 -0.20 5.57 -3.42
CA GLY A 41 -0.65 4.37 -4.13
C GLY A 41 -0.19 3.08 -3.44
N ASN A 42 1.08 3.02 -3.06
CA ASN A 42 1.63 1.88 -2.32
C ASN A 42 0.98 1.73 -0.95
N PHE A 43 0.82 2.83 -0.20
CA PHE A 43 0.14 2.82 1.10
C PHE A 43 -1.26 2.19 1.00
N LEU A 44 -2.07 2.62 0.03
CA LEU A 44 -3.42 2.09 -0.17
C LEU A 44 -3.42 0.61 -0.52
N HIS A 45 -2.54 0.19 -1.43
CA HIS A 45 -2.43 -1.22 -1.80
C HIS A 45 -2.07 -2.08 -0.58
N PHE A 46 -1.01 -1.74 0.14
CA PHE A 46 -0.54 -2.50 1.29
C PHE A 46 -1.55 -2.47 2.45
N ALA A 47 -2.24 -1.36 2.69
CA ALA A 47 -3.27 -1.26 3.71
C ALA A 47 -4.48 -2.18 3.40
N MET A 48 -4.98 -2.13 2.17
CA MET A 48 -6.13 -2.95 1.75
C MET A 48 -5.79 -4.44 1.77
N VAL A 49 -4.64 -4.83 1.23
CA VAL A 49 -4.18 -6.24 1.25
C VAL A 49 -3.90 -6.71 2.67
N GLY A 50 -3.33 -5.86 3.53
CA GLY A 50 -3.10 -6.16 4.94
C GLY A 50 -4.40 -6.50 5.68
N VAL A 51 -5.43 -5.65 5.58
CA VAL A 51 -6.74 -5.90 6.21
C VAL A 51 -7.38 -7.19 5.70
N MET A 52 -7.29 -7.47 4.40
CA MET A 52 -7.81 -8.70 3.82
C MET A 52 -7.07 -9.95 4.32
N LEU A 53 -5.74 -9.90 4.41
CA LEU A 53 -4.93 -11.00 4.92
C LEU A 53 -5.17 -11.24 6.41
N ILE A 54 -5.34 -10.19 7.22
CA ILE A 54 -5.73 -10.32 8.63
C ILE A 54 -7.06 -11.06 8.74
N LYS A 55 -8.06 -10.65 7.95
CA LYS A 55 -9.37 -11.31 7.92
C LYS A 55 -9.25 -12.79 7.51
N ALA A 56 -8.48 -13.08 6.46
CA ALA A 56 -8.26 -14.45 5.99
C ALA A 56 -7.50 -15.32 7.02
N ALA A 57 -6.52 -14.74 7.73
CA ALA A 57 -5.76 -15.41 8.77
C ALA A 57 -6.64 -15.80 9.97
N VAL A 58 -7.57 -14.92 10.38
CA VAL A 58 -8.53 -15.19 11.46
C VAL A 58 -9.52 -16.28 11.07
N VAL A 59 -10.05 -16.25 9.85
CA VAL A 59 -11.05 -17.22 9.37
C VAL A 59 -10.45 -18.62 9.19
N HIS A 60 -9.22 -18.71 8.68
CA HIS A 60 -8.60 -20.00 8.35
C HIS A 60 -7.60 -20.50 9.40
N VAL A 61 -7.36 -19.73 10.47
CA VAL A 61 -6.37 -20.03 11.53
C VAL A 61 -5.02 -20.48 10.95
N ALA A 62 -4.57 -19.76 9.92
CA ALA A 62 -3.40 -20.15 9.14
C ALA A 62 -2.20 -19.24 9.45
N VAL A 63 -1.17 -19.82 10.06
CA VAL A 63 0.09 -19.13 10.40
C VAL A 63 0.74 -18.46 9.17
N PRO A 64 0.78 -19.08 7.97
CA PRO A 64 1.36 -18.42 6.80
C PRO A 64 0.64 -17.11 6.42
N LEU A 65 -0.70 -17.08 6.52
CA LEU A 65 -1.50 -15.88 6.25
C LEU A 65 -1.24 -14.78 7.29
N ALA A 66 -1.04 -15.16 8.56
CA ALA A 66 -0.71 -14.21 9.61
C ALA A 66 0.68 -13.57 9.40
N ILE A 67 1.68 -14.35 8.95
CA ILE A 67 3.00 -13.82 8.61
C ILE A 67 2.89 -12.86 7.43
N SER A 68 2.18 -13.24 6.36
CA SER A 68 1.94 -12.35 5.22
C SER A 68 1.21 -11.07 5.64
N ALA A 69 0.19 -11.18 6.49
CA ALA A 69 -0.53 -10.03 7.03
C ALA A 69 0.40 -9.06 7.80
N ALA A 70 1.30 -9.60 8.62
CA ALA A 70 2.27 -8.81 9.37
C ALA A 70 3.23 -8.06 8.44
N VAL A 71 3.76 -8.73 7.41
CA VAL A 71 4.66 -8.12 6.42
C VAL A 71 3.96 -7.00 5.65
N PHE A 72 2.75 -7.25 5.14
CA PHE A 72 1.98 -6.23 4.41
C PHE A 72 1.59 -5.05 5.29
N SER A 73 1.26 -5.29 6.56
CA SER A 73 0.97 -4.23 7.53
C SER A 73 2.21 -3.39 7.85
N ALA A 74 3.38 -4.00 7.97
CA ALA A 74 4.65 -3.28 8.17
C ALA A 74 4.95 -2.36 6.98
N PHE A 75 4.75 -2.83 5.74
CA PHE A 75 4.89 -1.99 4.55
C PHE A 75 3.86 -0.86 4.53
N ALA A 76 2.60 -1.12 4.90
CA ALA A 76 1.58 -0.07 5.00
C ALA A 76 1.98 1.03 5.98
N ILE A 77 2.51 0.67 7.16
CA ILE A 77 3.01 1.64 8.14
C ILE A 77 4.19 2.43 7.56
N GLY A 78 5.16 1.75 6.93
CA GLY A 78 6.32 2.39 6.31
C GLY A 78 5.93 3.42 5.24
N PHE A 79 5.04 3.05 4.32
CA PHE A 79 4.53 3.98 3.31
C PHE A 79 3.66 5.09 3.90
N GLY A 80 2.94 4.83 4.99
CA GLY A 80 2.23 5.85 5.75
C GLY A 80 3.18 6.90 6.31
N ILE A 81 4.27 6.48 6.95
CA ILE A 81 5.31 7.39 7.46
C ILE A 81 5.88 8.23 6.32
N VAL A 82 6.26 7.60 5.19
CA VAL A 82 6.79 8.32 4.02
C VAL A 82 5.78 9.34 3.47
N LEU A 83 4.49 9.00 3.44
CA LEU A 83 3.42 9.87 2.94
C LEU A 83 3.20 11.11 3.83
N PHE A 84 3.25 10.93 5.15
CA PHE A 84 3.00 12.00 6.12
C PHE A 84 4.27 12.75 6.54
N THR A 85 5.46 12.26 6.21
CA THR A 85 6.71 12.97 6.47
C THR A 85 6.83 14.16 5.50
N VAL A 86 6.82 15.38 6.03
CA VAL A 86 6.98 16.60 5.25
C VAL A 86 8.46 16.75 4.87
N PRO A 87 8.79 17.06 3.59
CA PRO A 87 10.17 17.35 3.20
C PRO A 87 10.72 18.53 4.01
N ARG A 88 11.88 18.37 4.65
CA ARG A 88 12.59 19.50 5.22
C ARG A 88 13.23 20.25 4.06
N ALA A 89 12.96 21.55 3.95
CA ALA A 89 13.64 22.39 2.98
C ALA A 89 15.15 22.31 3.24
N VAL A 90 15.91 21.84 2.25
CA VAL A 90 17.37 21.92 2.29
C VAL A 90 17.70 23.40 2.19
N ARG A 91 18.22 23.97 3.28
CA ARG A 91 18.73 25.33 3.30
C ARG A 91 20.04 25.32 2.48
N SER A 92 20.08 26.04 1.37
CA SER A 92 21.32 26.30 0.64
C SER A 92 22.03 27.43 1.35
N ASP A 93 23.02 27.08 2.17
CA ASP A 93 24.01 28.00 2.74
C ASP A 93 25.12 28.28 1.71
#